data_AF-D6RRE7-F1
#
_entry.id   AF-D6RRE7-F1
#
_cell.length_a   1.000
_cell.length_b   1.000
_cell.length_c   1.000
_cell.angle_alpha   90.00
_cell.angle_beta   90.00
_cell.angle_gamma   90.00
#
_symmetry.space_group_name_H-M   'P 1'
#
loop_
_entity.id
_entity.type
_entity.pdbx_description
1 polymer ?
#
loop_
_entity_poly.entity_id
_entity_poly.type
_entity_poly.pdbx_seq_one_letter_code
_entity_poly.pdbx_strand_id
1 'polypeptide(L)'
;KPVSEENMQHLKYEAANMMKKIEQLEASKRKLLGEGIGTCSIEELQHIEQQLEKSVKCIRARKTQVFKEQIEQLKQKEKALAAENEKLSEKWGSHEIEVWSNKNQESTGRGDEESSPSSEVET
;
A
#
# COMPACT_ATOMS: atom_id res chain seq x y z
N LYS A 1 -36.72 42.61 -7.81
CA LYS A 1 -36.43 43.35 -9.07
C LYS A 1 -36.50 42.35 -10.21
N PRO A 2 -37.34 42.55 -11.25
CA PRO A 2 -37.34 41.64 -12.39
C PRO A 2 -36.00 41.76 -13.14
N VAL A 3 -35.53 40.65 -13.68
CA VAL A 3 -34.33 40.61 -14.53
C VAL A 3 -34.62 41.43 -15.78
N SER A 4 -33.74 42.40 -16.12
CA SER A 4 -33.84 43.19 -17.36
C SER A 4 -33.90 42.26 -18.57
N GLU A 5 -34.65 42.63 -19.60
CA GLU A 5 -34.74 41.86 -20.85
C GLU A 5 -33.36 41.63 -21.47
N GLU A 6 -32.48 42.63 -21.41
CA GLU A 6 -31.07 42.53 -21.84
C GLU A 6 -30.30 41.47 -21.04
N ASN A 7 -30.48 41.42 -19.72
CA ASN A 7 -29.85 40.40 -18.88
C ASN A 7 -30.36 38.99 -19.21
N MET A 8 -31.64 38.86 -19.54
CA MET A 8 -32.22 37.58 -19.95
C MET A 8 -31.67 37.12 -21.31
N GLN A 9 -31.47 38.04 -22.27
CA GLN A 9 -30.84 37.70 -23.55
C GLN A 9 -29.37 37.32 -23.38
N HIS A 10 -28.64 38.05 -22.53
CA HIS A 10 -27.25 37.71 -22.19
C HIS A 10 -27.12 36.30 -21.60
N LEU A 11 -27.94 35.96 -20.61
CA LEU A 11 -27.94 34.63 -19.99
C LEU A 11 -28.29 33.52 -20.98
N LYS A 12 -29.25 33.76 -21.89
CA LYS A 12 -29.58 32.82 -22.96
C LYS A 12 -28.40 32.58 -23.90
N TYR A 13 -27.69 33.64 -24.27
CA TYR A 13 -26.49 33.55 -25.11
C TYR A 13 -25.37 32.76 -24.41
N GLU A 14 -25.10 33.06 -23.14
CA GLU A 14 -24.11 32.31 -22.36
C GLU A 14 -24.48 30.83 -22.22
N ALA A 15 -25.74 30.52 -21.95
CA ALA A 15 -26.23 29.15 -21.86
C ALA A 15 -26.04 28.39 -23.19
N ALA A 16 -26.37 29.02 -24.32
CA ALA A 16 -26.15 28.43 -25.63
C ALA A 16 -24.65 28.19 -25.92
N ASN A 17 -23.79 29.12 -25.51
CA ASN A 17 -22.35 28.97 -25.68
C ASN A 17 -21.77 27.82 -24.82
N MET A 18 -22.23 27.70 -23.58
CA MET A 18 -21.86 26.58 -22.71
C MET A 18 -22.34 25.24 -23.27
N MET A 19 -23.58 25.18 -23.78
CA MET A 19 -24.13 23.98 -24.40
C MET A 19 -23.28 23.54 -25.60
N LYS A 20 -22.96 24.48 -26.50
CA LYS A 20 -22.07 24.21 -27.64
C LYS A 20 -20.69 23.72 -27.19
N LYS A 21 -20.15 24.25 -26.09
CA LYS A 21 -18.86 23.80 -25.56
C LYS A 21 -18.91 22.38 -25.03
N ILE A 22 -20.00 22.01 -24.35
CA ILE A 22 -20.24 20.65 -23.87
C ILE A 22 -20.31 19.68 -25.06
N GLU A 23 -21.11 19.99 -26.08
CA GLU A 23 -21.23 19.15 -27.28
C GLU A 23 -19.87 18.90 -27.97
N GLN A 24 -19.05 19.95 -28.07
CA GLN A 24 -17.68 19.83 -28.62
C GLN A 24 -16.79 18.91 -27.78
N LEU A 25 -16.85 19.04 -26.44
CA LEU A 25 -16.07 18.21 -25.53
C LEU A 25 -16.52 16.74 -25.59
N GLU A 26 -17.82 16.49 -25.66
CA GLU A 26 -18.38 15.15 -25.77
C GLU A 26 -18.03 14.50 -27.12
N ALA A 27 -18.10 15.26 -28.22
CA ALA A 27 -17.65 14.78 -29.53
C ALA A 27 -16.15 14.43 -29.51
N SER A 28 -15.32 15.29 -28.92
CA SER A 28 -13.89 15.00 -28.76
C SER A 28 -13.63 13.76 -27.90
N LYS A 29 -14.38 13.58 -26.81
CA LYS A 29 -14.28 12.39 -25.95
C LYS A 29 -14.61 11.12 -26.73
N ARG A 30 -15.71 11.11 -27.49
CA ARG A 30 -16.11 9.97 -28.31
C ARG A 30 -15.03 9.59 -29.32
N LYS A 31 -14.44 10.58 -30.01
CA LYS A 31 -13.29 10.35 -30.91
C LYS A 31 -12.11 9.73 -30.17
N LEU A 32 -11.73 10.23 -29.00
CA LEU A 32 -10.65 9.64 -28.17
C LEU A 32 -10.96 8.21 -27.72
N LEU A 33 -12.23 7.83 -27.60
CA LEU A 33 -12.68 6.48 -27.29
C LEU A 33 -12.78 5.55 -28.52
N GLY A 34 -12.46 6.06 -29.71
CA GLY A 34 -12.52 5.30 -30.96
C GLY A 34 -13.90 5.27 -31.61
N GLU A 35 -14.85 6.08 -31.15
CA GLU A 35 -16.18 6.18 -31.73
C GLU A 35 -16.23 7.23 -32.85
N GLY A 36 -17.00 6.97 -33.92
CA GLY A 36 -17.19 7.95 -35.01
C GLY A 36 -15.92 8.28 -35.81
N ILE A 37 -14.90 7.42 -35.72
CA ILE A 37 -13.59 7.60 -36.37
C ILE A 37 -13.68 7.60 -37.91
N GLY A 38 -14.66 6.88 -38.48
CA GLY A 38 -14.82 6.77 -39.93
C GLY A 38 -15.12 8.09 -40.67
N THR A 39 -15.49 9.15 -39.95
CA THR A 39 -15.72 10.49 -40.52
C THR A 39 -14.56 11.46 -40.26
N CYS A 40 -13.50 11.03 -39.58
CA CYS A 40 -12.35 11.88 -39.26
C CYS A 40 -11.41 12.04 -40.46
N SER A 41 -10.78 13.20 -40.58
CA SER A 41 -9.71 13.40 -41.56
C SER A 41 -8.41 12.70 -41.11
N ILE A 42 -7.45 12.54 -42.03
CA ILE A 42 -6.15 11.94 -41.71
C ILE A 42 -5.42 12.75 -40.64
N GLU A 43 -5.47 14.08 -40.73
CA GLU A 43 -4.84 14.98 -39.75
C GLU A 43 -5.48 14.85 -38.36
N GLU A 44 -6.81 14.75 -38.30
CA GLU A 44 -7.52 14.52 -37.03
C GLU A 44 -7.12 13.18 -36.41
N LEU A 45 -7.02 12.12 -37.22
CA LEU A 45 -6.61 10.79 -36.76
C LEU A 45 -5.18 10.79 -36.21
N GLN A 46 -4.24 11.41 -36.93
CA GLN A 46 -2.86 11.56 -36.47
C GLN A 46 -2.79 12.33 -35.14
N HIS A 47 -3.61 13.37 -34.98
CA HIS A 47 -3.66 14.13 -33.74
C HIS A 47 -4.20 13.28 -32.58
N ILE A 48 -5.28 12.52 -32.80
CA ILE A 48 -5.85 11.60 -31.81
C ILE A 48 -4.81 10.54 -31.41
N GLU A 49 -4.14 9.93 -32.38
CA GLU A 49 -3.10 8.93 -32.15
C GLU A 49 -1.97 9.48 -31.26
N GLN A 50 -1.40 10.63 -31.63
CA GLN A 50 -0.33 11.27 -30.87
C GLN A 50 -0.75 11.62 -29.43
N GLN A 51 -1.98 12.12 -29.25
CA GLN A 51 -2.52 12.41 -27.93
C GLN A 51 -2.65 11.14 -27.08
N LEU A 52 -3.20 10.07 -27.65
CA LEU A 52 -3.38 8.79 -26.96
C LEU A 52 -2.03 8.17 -26.60
N GLU A 53 -1.07 8.14 -27.53
CA GLU A 53 0.27 7.63 -27.29
C GLU A 53 0.95 8.35 -26.13
N LYS A 54 0.94 9.69 -26.15
CA LYS A 54 1.51 10.52 -25.08
C LYS A 54 0.83 10.24 -23.74
N SER A 55 -0.50 10.19 -23.72
CA SER A 55 -1.27 9.94 -22.50
C SER A 55 -0.96 8.57 -21.90
N VAL A 56 -0.95 7.52 -22.72
CA VAL A 56 -0.62 6.15 -22.31
C VAL A 56 0.79 6.07 -21.74
N LYS A 57 1.78 6.72 -22.39
CA LYS A 57 3.15 6.80 -21.89
C LYS A 57 3.21 7.45 -20.50
N CYS A 58 2.54 8.58 -20.32
CA CYS A 58 2.48 9.28 -19.03
C CYS A 58 1.82 8.43 -17.94
N ILE A 59 0.68 7.78 -18.25
CA ILE A 59 -0.05 6.92 -17.30
C ILE A 59 0.83 5.74 -16.86
N ARG A 60 1.49 5.06 -17.80
CA ARG A 60 2.39 3.93 -17.51
C ARG A 60 3.58 4.36 -16.67
N ALA A 61 4.20 5.50 -16.99
CA ALA A 61 5.32 6.04 -16.21
C ALA A 61 4.90 6.31 -14.76
N ARG A 62 3.78 7.00 -14.55
CA ARG A 62 3.24 7.28 -13.21
C ARG A 62 2.89 6.00 -12.46
N LYS A 63 2.22 5.04 -13.09
CA LYS A 63 1.87 3.75 -12.49
C LYS A 63 3.13 2.98 -12.04
N THR A 64 4.16 2.98 -12.88
CA THR A 64 5.45 2.36 -12.57
C THR A 64 6.13 3.03 -11.38
N GLN A 65 6.12 4.36 -11.33
CA GLN A 65 6.68 5.10 -10.20
C GLN A 65 5.96 4.76 -8.88
N VAL A 66 4.63 4.84 -8.87
CA VAL A 66 3.82 4.52 -7.67
C VAL A 66 4.08 3.09 -7.20
N PHE A 67 4.15 2.12 -8.10
CA PHE A 67 4.43 0.74 -7.71
C PHE A 67 5.85 0.55 -7.18
N LYS A 68 6.85 1.24 -7.74
CA LYS A 68 8.21 1.21 -7.19
C LYS A 68 8.25 1.74 -5.76
N GLU A 69 7.57 2.86 -5.51
CA GLU A 69 7.46 3.45 -4.17
C GLU A 69 6.79 2.48 -3.18
N GLN A 70 5.69 1.85 -3.58
CA GLN A 70 4.99 0.85 -2.76
C GLN A 70 5.84 -0.39 -2.47
N ILE A 71 6.56 -0.91 -3.47
CA ILE A 71 7.48 -2.04 -3.30
C ILE A 71 8.57 -1.69 -2.29
N GLU A 72 9.15 -0.48 -2.38
CA GLU A 72 10.20 -0.06 -1.45
C GLU A 72 9.68 0.08 -0.02
N GLN A 73 8.50 0.67 0.17
CA GLN A 73 7.84 0.75 1.48
C GLN A 73 7.61 -0.64 2.10
N LEU A 74 7.15 -1.60 1.29
CA LEU A 74 6.93 -2.98 1.75
C LEU A 74 8.24 -3.67 2.14
N LYS A 75 9.32 -3.49 1.35
CA LYS A 75 10.64 -4.03 1.68
C LYS A 75 11.20 -3.45 2.99
N GLN A 76 11.00 -2.16 3.24
CA GLN A 76 11.42 -1.54 4.50
C GLN A 76 10.62 -2.12 5.68
N LYS A 77 9.31 -2.30 5.51
CA LYS A 77 8.45 -2.91 6.53
C LYS A 77 8.84 -4.36 6.81
N GLU A 78 9.13 -5.15 5.77
CA GLU A 78 9.62 -6.52 5.89
C GLU A 78 10.91 -6.58 6.72
N LYS A 79 11.89 -5.73 6.41
CA LYS A 79 13.14 -5.65 7.18
C LYS A 79 12.92 -5.28 8.64
N ALA A 80 12.06 -4.31 8.91
CA ALA A 80 11.74 -3.88 10.28
C ALA A 80 11.10 -5.01 11.09
N LEU A 81 10.13 -5.72 10.49
CA LEU A 81 9.47 -6.86 11.12
C LEU A 81 10.42 -8.04 11.32
N ALA A 82 11.31 -8.30 10.38
CA ALA A 82 12.33 -9.35 10.52
C ALA A 82 13.26 -9.07 11.71
N ALA A 83 13.74 -7.83 11.85
CA ALA A 83 14.57 -7.42 12.99
C ALA A 83 13.82 -7.49 14.32
N GLU A 84 12.53 -7.13 14.35
CA GLU A 84 11.70 -7.26 15.55
C GLU A 84 11.48 -8.73 15.93
N ASN A 85 11.19 -9.59 14.95
CA ASN A 85 11.02 -11.03 15.16
C ASN A 85 12.31 -11.68 15.68
N GLU A 86 13.47 -11.32 15.14
CA GLU A 86 14.77 -11.79 15.62
C GLU A 86 14.97 -11.42 17.09
N LYS A 87 14.77 -10.14 17.44
CA LYS A 87 14.86 -9.66 18.82
C LYS A 87 13.88 -10.36 19.78
N LEU A 88 12.67 -10.65 19.32
CA LEU A 88 11.71 -11.43 20.12
C LEU A 88 12.21 -12.86 20.29
N SER A 89 12.64 -13.52 19.21
CA SER A 89 13.14 -14.90 19.26
C SER A 89 14.33 -15.07 20.21
N GLU A 90 15.25 -14.10 20.26
CA GLU A 90 16.35 -14.09 21.22
C GLU A 90 15.86 -13.98 22.66
N LYS A 91 14.90 -13.09 22.93
CA LYS A 91 14.31 -12.93 24.28
C LYS A 91 13.61 -14.20 24.74
N TRP A 92 12.80 -14.82 23.89
CA TRP A 92 12.06 -16.03 24.25
C TRP A 92 12.98 -17.25 24.34
N GLY A 93 13.94 -17.38 23.43
CA GLY A 93 14.97 -18.44 23.50
C GLY A 93 15.85 -18.31 24.75
N SER A 94 16.18 -17.09 25.17
CA SER A 94 16.92 -16.85 26.42
C SER A 94 16.07 -17.10 27.67
N HIS A 95 14.77 -16.77 27.62
CA HIS A 95 13.85 -17.02 28.73
C HIS A 95 13.64 -18.53 28.98
N GLU A 96 13.63 -19.35 27.93
CA GLU A 96 13.55 -20.82 28.07
C GLU A 96 14.79 -21.39 28.78
N ILE A 97 15.97 -20.82 28.52
CA ILE A 97 17.24 -21.19 29.16
C ILE A 97 17.30 -20.74 30.63
N GLU A 98 16.82 -19.53 30.96
CA GLU A 98 16.74 -19.04 32.35
C GLU A 98 15.73 -19.84 33.19
N VAL A 99 14.56 -20.16 32.62
CA VAL A 99 13.52 -20.94 33.31
C VAL A 99 13.99 -22.38 33.57
N TRP A 100 14.72 -23.01 32.64
CA TRP A 100 15.34 -24.32 32.87
C TRP A 100 16.49 -24.26 33.89
N SER A 101 17.34 -23.22 33.85
CA SER A 101 18.43 -23.06 34.83
C SER A 101 17.92 -22.87 36.25
N ASN A 102 16.89 -22.05 36.48
CA ASN A 102 16.34 -21.84 37.82
C ASN A 102 15.64 -23.10 38.37
N LYS A 103 14.96 -23.88 37.52
CA LYS A 103 14.27 -25.11 37.95
C LYS A 103 15.23 -26.23 38.37
N ASN A 104 16.44 -26.25 37.81
CA ASN A 104 17.49 -27.19 38.18
C ASN A 104 18.23 -26.82 39.47
N GLN A 105 18.22 -25.55 39.92
CA GLN A 105 18.79 -25.16 41.23
C GLN A 105 17.87 -25.48 42.41
N GLU A 106 16.55 -25.55 42.19
CA GLU A 106 15.57 -25.82 43.26
C GLU A 106 15.40 -27.33 43.56
N SER A 107 15.90 -28.22 42.70
CA SER A 107 15.81 -29.69 42.86
C SER A 107 17.03 -30.35 43.52
N THR A 108 18.10 -29.62 43.83
CA THR A 108 19.31 -30.16 44.50
C THR A 108 19.44 -29.77 45.98
N GLY A 109 18.34 -29.40 46.64
CA GLY A 109 18.35 -28.85 48.01
C GLY A 109 17.45 -29.59 49.00
N ARG A 110 17.41 -30.93 49.03
CA ARG A 110 16.89 -31.67 50.19
C ARG A 110 17.28 -33.15 50.14
N GLY A 111 18.28 -33.51 50.92
CA GLY A 111 18.66 -34.89 51.16
C GLY A 111 20.15 -34.97 51.45
N ASP A 112 20.52 -34.70 52.69
CA ASP A 112 21.32 -35.63 53.48
C ASP A 112 21.67 -34.98 54.82
N GLU A 113 21.31 -35.67 55.91
CA GLU A 113 22.12 -35.92 57.10
C GLU A 113 21.20 -36.29 58.27
N GLU A 114 21.17 -37.57 58.64
CA GLU A 114 21.70 -37.96 59.95
C GLU A 114 22.16 -39.42 59.87
N SER A 115 23.48 -39.55 59.92
CA SER A 115 24.21 -40.80 60.13
C SER A 115 24.10 -41.20 61.60
N SER A 116 23.83 -42.48 61.87
CA SER A 116 24.16 -43.10 63.15
C SER A 116 25.09 -44.30 62.90
N PRO A 117 26.27 -44.35 63.55
CA PRO A 117 27.20 -45.47 63.39
C PRO A 117 26.78 -46.61 64.32
N SER A 118 26.45 -47.78 63.77
CA SER A 118 26.33 -49.01 64.56
C SER A 118 27.74 -49.56 64.82
N SER A 119 28.11 -49.66 66.09
CA SER A 119 29.36 -50.27 66.55
C SER A 119 29.25 -51.80 66.60
N GLU A 120 30.20 -52.50 65.96
CA GLU A 120 30.49 -53.92 66.21
C GLU A 120 31.25 -54.09 67.54
N VAL A 121 30.89 -55.13 68.31
CA VAL A 121 31.82 -55.78 69.25
C VAL A 121 31.54 -57.29 69.29
N GLU A 122 32.59 -58.08 69.06
CA GLU A 122 32.62 -59.55 69.10
C GLU A 122 32.52 -60.11 70.53
N THR A 123 31.80 -61.22 70.73
CA THR A 123 32.30 -62.48 71.32
C THR A 123 31.30 -63.61 71.15
#